data_AF-A0A2V9W2J2-F1
#
_entry.id   AF-A0A2V9W2J2-F1
#
_cell.length_a   1.000
_cell.length_b   1.000
_cell.length_c   1.000
_cell.angle_alpha   90.00
_cell.angle_beta   90.00
_cell.angle_gamma   90.00
#
_symmetry.space_group_name_H-M   'P 1'
#
loop_
_entity.id
_entity.type
_entity.pdbx_description
1 polymer ?
#
loop_
_entity_poly.entity_id
_entity_poly.type
_entity_poly.pdbx_seq_one_letter_code
_entity_poly.pdbx_strand_id
1 'polypeptide(L)'
;MLSYQFSGRSLMHKRRIRVFAMGLLLAISTASLMFAQNKEASGMPKVGDMAPDFTLKHFDGNDLKDVKLSDYRGKKNVVLAFYIFAFTGG
;
A
#
# COMPACT_ATOMS: atom_id res chain seq x y z
N MET A 1 3.54 65.72 -18.03
CA MET A 1 4.80 65.12 -17.53
C MET A 1 4.58 64.83 -16.05
N LEU A 2 3.90 63.71 -15.71
CA LEU A 2 4.50 62.45 -15.22
C LEU A 2 5.38 62.71 -13.98
N SER A 3 5.07 62.25 -12.76
CA SER A 3 4.89 60.84 -12.36
C SER A 3 4.41 60.79 -10.88
N TYR A 4 3.42 59.95 -10.55
CA TYR A 4 3.55 58.58 -10.03
C TYR A 4 3.88 58.51 -8.52
N GLN A 5 2.82 58.45 -7.71
CA GLN A 5 2.90 58.20 -6.27
C GLN A 5 2.79 56.70 -5.96
N PHE A 6 3.59 56.33 -4.96
CA PHE A 6 3.85 55.02 -4.40
C PHE A 6 2.60 54.22 -4.00
N SER A 7 2.56 52.92 -4.33
CA SER A 7 1.83 51.91 -3.52
C SER A 7 2.54 50.55 -3.59
N GLY A 8 3.73 50.49 -2.99
CA GLY A 8 4.46 49.26 -2.75
C GLY A 8 4.06 48.62 -1.42
N ARG A 9 2.89 47.98 -1.33
CA ARG A 9 2.48 47.20 -0.15
C ARG A 9 1.62 45.99 -0.49
N SER A 10 2.10 45.04 -1.30
CA SER A 10 1.45 43.70 -1.34
C SER A 10 2.28 42.60 -2.02
N LEU A 11 3.53 42.39 -1.60
CA LEU A 11 4.35 41.30 -2.17
C LEU A 11 4.77 40.21 -1.19
N MET A 12 4.76 40.46 0.12
CA MET A 12 5.31 39.52 1.10
C MET A 12 4.33 38.47 1.62
N HIS A 13 3.01 38.72 1.61
CA HIS A 13 2.02 37.72 2.05
C HIS A 13 1.83 36.58 1.04
N LYS A 14 1.88 36.89 -0.27
CA LYS A 14 1.73 35.90 -1.35
C LYS A 14 2.94 34.95 -1.46
N ARG A 15 4.14 35.42 -1.14
CA ARG A 15 5.37 34.58 -1.12
C ARG A 15 5.36 33.59 0.04
N ARG A 16 4.94 34.02 1.24
CA ARG A 16 4.84 33.11 2.41
C ARG A 16 3.78 32.04 2.20
N ILE A 17 2.62 32.40 1.68
CA ILE A 17 1.54 31.45 1.36
C ILE A 17 1.97 30.42 0.31
N ARG A 18 2.73 30.82 -0.73
CA ARG A 18 3.27 29.88 -1.72
C ARG A 18 4.28 28.91 -1.13
N VAL A 19 5.17 29.38 -0.24
CA VAL A 19 6.15 28.51 0.43
C VAL A 19 5.45 27.52 1.36
N PHE A 20 4.42 27.94 2.09
CA PHE A 20 3.60 27.02 2.91
C PHE A 20 2.80 26.02 2.07
N ALA A 21 2.18 26.44 0.97
CA ALA A 21 1.44 25.54 0.07
C ALA A 21 2.35 24.50 -0.59
N MET A 22 3.58 24.88 -0.95
CA MET A 22 4.56 23.97 -1.53
C MET A 22 5.11 22.98 -0.49
N GLY A 23 5.28 23.42 0.77
CA GLY A 23 5.61 22.54 1.89
C GLY A 23 4.51 21.52 2.19
N LEU A 24 3.24 21.92 2.12
CA LEU A 24 2.09 21.02 2.31
C LEU A 24 1.98 19.98 1.19
N LEU A 25 2.21 20.37 -0.07
CA LEU A 25 2.25 19.44 -1.20
C LEU A 25 3.38 18.41 -1.07
N LEU A 26 4.57 18.83 -0.61
CA LEU A 26 5.68 17.91 -0.33
C LEU A 26 5.34 16.89 0.77
N ALA A 27 4.64 17.33 1.83
CA ALA A 27 4.23 16.47 2.93
C ALA A 27 3.15 15.45 2.54
N ILE A 28 2.27 15.81 1.59
CA ILE A 28 1.25 14.87 1.05
C ILE A 28 1.92 13.82 0.15
N SER A 29 2.93 14.19 -0.63
CA SER A 29 3.67 13.24 -1.48
C SER A 29 4.50 12.23 -0.67
N THR A 30 5.03 12.59 0.50
CA THR A 30 5.79 11.64 1.34
C THR A 30 4.90 10.63 2.07
N ALA A 31 3.66 10.98 2.40
CA ALA A 31 2.72 10.05 3.04
C ALA A 31 2.36 8.85 2.15
N SER A 32 2.33 9.03 0.82
CA SER A 32 2.04 7.96 -0.14
C SER A 32 3.10 6.86 -0.18
N LEU A 33 4.36 7.15 0.17
CA LEU A 33 5.42 6.14 0.25
C LEU A 33 5.34 5.30 1.53
N MET A 34 4.73 5.80 2.61
CA MET A 34 4.68 5.10 3.89
C MET A 34 3.73 3.89 3.89
N PHE A 35 2.78 3.83 2.95
CA PHE A 35 1.85 2.70 2.81
C PHE A 35 2.32 1.63 1.81
N ALA A 36 3.46 1.83 1.13
CA ALA A 36 3.92 0.97 0.04
C ALA A 36 5.07 0.02 0.40
N GLN A 37 5.64 0.09 1.61
CA GLN A 37 6.63 -0.91 2.06
C GLN A 37 5.92 -2.15 2.63
N ASN A 38 5.30 -2.94 1.75
CA ASN A 38 4.97 -4.31 2.12
C ASN A 38 6.29 -5.10 2.13
N LYS A 39 6.76 -5.42 3.33
CA LYS A 39 8.02 -6.12 3.59
C LYS A 39 7.94 -7.52 3.01
N GLU A 40 8.56 -7.71 1.84
CA GLU A 40 8.76 -9.02 1.25
C GLU A 40 9.68 -9.83 2.19
N ALA A 41 9.08 -10.76 2.93
CA ALA A 41 9.82 -11.73 3.72
C ALA A 41 10.44 -12.73 2.74
N SER A 42 11.60 -12.40 2.19
CA SER A 42 12.31 -13.17 1.16
C SER A 42 13.04 -14.42 1.70
N GLY A 43 12.73 -14.86 2.92
CA GLY A 43 13.29 -16.05 3.53
C GLY A 43 12.25 -17.16 3.64
N MET A 44 12.68 -18.41 3.42
CA MET A 44 11.83 -19.58 3.73
C MET A 44 11.43 -19.52 5.21
N PRO A 45 10.13 -19.50 5.54
CA PRO A 45 9.66 -19.38 6.92
C PRO A 45 10.11 -20.61 7.72
N LYS A 46 10.50 -20.39 8.97
CA LYS A 46 10.84 -21.47 9.91
C LYS A 46 9.57 -21.94 10.61
N VAL A 47 9.63 -23.14 11.19
CA VAL A 47 8.54 -23.64 12.04
C VAL A 47 8.33 -22.69 13.21
N GLY A 48 7.07 -22.33 13.47
CA GLY A 48 6.67 -21.35 14.49
C GLY A 48 6.56 -19.92 13.97
N ASP A 49 7.13 -19.61 12.80
CA ASP A 49 6.91 -18.32 12.16
C ASP A 49 5.47 -18.22 11.66
N MET A 50 4.97 -16.98 11.59
CA MET A 50 3.68 -16.72 10.95
C MET A 50 3.75 -17.09 9.47
N ALA A 51 2.83 -17.95 9.02
CA ALA A 51 2.74 -18.34 7.63
C ALA A 51 2.59 -17.11 6.71
N PRO A 52 3.37 -17.03 5.60
CA PRO A 52 3.24 -15.96 4.62
C PRO A 52 1.82 -15.88 4.10
N ASP A 53 1.28 -14.66 4.04
CA ASP A 53 -0.08 -14.44 3.57
C ASP A 53 -0.11 -14.47 2.04
N PHE A 54 -1.12 -15.10 1.47
CA PHE A 54 -1.32 -15.17 0.03
C PHE A 54 -2.82 -15.21 -0.28
N THR A 55 -3.16 -14.82 -1.51
CA THR A 55 -4.52 -14.90 -2.06
C THR A 55 -4.49 -15.79 -3.29
N LEU A 56 -5.37 -16.80 -3.34
CA LEU A 56 -5.54 -17.70 -4.48
C LEU A 56 -6.94 -17.56 -5.05
N LYS A 57 -7.07 -17.88 -6.35
CA LYS A 57 -8.36 -18.11 -6.99
C LYS A 57 -8.82 -19.53 -6.69
N HIS A 58 -10.01 -19.66 -6.14
CA HIS A 58 -10.71 -20.92 -5.89
C HIS A 58 -11.94 -20.99 -6.79
N PHE A 59 -12.12 -22.11 -7.48
CA PHE A 59 -13.34 -22.39 -8.23
C PHE A 59 -14.27 -23.27 -7.41
N ASP A 60 -15.50 -22.82 -7.17
CA ASP A 60 -16.48 -23.54 -6.34
C ASP A 60 -17.50 -24.36 -7.16
N GLY A 61 -17.32 -24.41 -8.48
CA GLY A 61 -18.24 -25.05 -9.42
C GLY A 61 -19.03 -24.08 -10.28
N ASN A 62 -19.17 -22.81 -9.85
CA ASN A 62 -19.87 -21.77 -10.60
C ASN A 62 -18.95 -20.60 -10.94
N ASP A 63 -18.26 -20.05 -9.94
CA ASP A 63 -17.49 -18.83 -10.07
C ASP A 63 -16.07 -18.97 -9.50
N LEU A 64 -15.16 -18.12 -9.99
CA LEU A 64 -13.84 -17.94 -9.38
C LEU A 64 -13.95 -16.94 -8.22
N LYS A 65 -13.58 -17.39 -7.03
CA LYS A 65 -13.57 -16.59 -5.80
C LYS A 65 -12.16 -16.42 -5.28
N ASP A 66 -11.88 -15.28 -4.66
CA ASP A 66 -10.64 -15.09 -3.93
C ASP A 66 -10.71 -15.75 -2.56
N VAL A 67 -9.65 -16.50 -2.21
CA VAL A 67 -9.45 -17.08 -0.89
C VAL A 67 -8.11 -16.62 -0.37
N LYS A 68 -8.12 -15.98 0.80
CA LYS A 68 -6.92 -15.47 1.46
C LYS A 68 -6.57 -16.29 2.69
N LEU A 69 -5.29 -16.63 2.85
CA LEU A 69 -4.85 -17.42 4.01
C LEU A 69 -5.16 -16.71 5.33
N SER A 70 -5.01 -15.38 5.39
CA SER A 70 -5.31 -14.58 6.58
C SER A 70 -6.75 -14.73 7.09
N ASP A 71 -7.71 -15.06 6.23
CA ASP A 71 -9.13 -15.10 6.60
C ASP A 71 -9.44 -16.23 7.59
N TYR A 72 -8.55 -17.22 7.69
CA TYR A 72 -8.66 -18.37 8.57
C TYR A 72 -7.91 -18.23 9.90
N ARG A 73 -7.06 -17.20 10.05
CA ARG A 73 -6.25 -17.00 11.27
C ARG A 73 -7.14 -16.88 12.51
N GLY A 74 -6.83 -17.65 13.54
CA GLY A 74 -7.58 -17.66 14.80
C GLY A 74 -8.99 -18.25 14.74
N LYS A 75 -9.45 -18.71 13.56
CA LYS A 75 -10.80 -19.28 13.39
C LYS A 75 -10.79 -20.80 13.29
N LYS A 76 -9.76 -21.37 12.66
CA LYS A 76 -9.61 -22.82 12.48
C LYS A 76 -8.15 -23.20 12.24
N ASN A 77 -7.83 -24.46 12.49
CA ASN A 77 -6.56 -25.04 12.03
C ASN A 77 -6.59 -25.21 10.51
N VAL A 78 -5.46 -24.93 9.87
CA VAL A 78 -5.31 -24.99 8.41
C VAL A 78 -4.11 -25.87 8.07
N VAL A 79 -4.32 -26.82 7.15
CA VAL A 79 -3.25 -27.63 6.55
C VAL A 79 -3.12 -27.19 5.10
N LEU A 80 -1.89 -26.91 4.66
CA LEU A 80 -1.58 -26.51 3.29
C LEU A 80 -0.77 -27.61 2.61
N ALA A 81 -1.25 -28.09 1.46
CA ALA A 81 -0.59 -29.09 0.64
C ALA A 81 -0.35 -28.52 -0.76
N PHE A 82 0.82 -28.81 -1.33
CA PHE A 82 1.20 -28.42 -2.69
C PHE A 82 1.30 -29.68 -3.55
N TYR A 83 0.61 -29.67 -4.69
CA TYR A 83 0.65 -30.76 -5.66
C TYR A 83 1.29 -30.25 -6.95
N ILE A 84 2.10 -31.08 -7.61
CA ILE A 84 2.84 -30.67 -8.81
C ILE A 84 1.91 -30.55 -10.01
N PHE A 85 0.99 -31.52 -10.19
CA PHE A 85 0.05 -31.54 -11.32
C PHE A 85 -1.33 -32.07 -10.91
N ALA A 86 -2.37 -31.57 -11.59
CA ALA A 86 -3.73 -32.11 -11.48
C ALA A 86 -3.81 -33.54 -12.03
N PHE A 87 -4.77 -34.32 -11.52
CA PHE A 87 -5.02 -35.71 -11.94
C PHE A 87 -3.82 -36.66 -11.78
N THR A 88 -3.02 -36.46 -10.73
CA THR A 88 -1.94 -37.36 -10.34
C THR A 88 -2.26 -38.07 -9.03
N GLY A 89 -1.57 -39.18 -8.74
CA GLY A 89 -1.84 -40.04 -7.59
C GLY A 89 -1.58 -39.40 -6.22
N GLY A 90 -0.82 -38.30 -6.18
CA GLY A 90 -0.39 -37.68 -4.92
C GLY A 90 0.69 -38.47 -4.20
#